data_AF-A0AAD8BN18-F1
#
_entry.id   AF-A0AAD8BN18-F1
#
_cell.length_a   1.000
_cell.length_b   1.000
_cell.length_c   1.000
_cell.angle_alpha   90.00
_cell.angle_beta   90.00
_cell.angle_gamma   90.00
#
_symmetry.space_group_name_H-M   'P 1'
#
loop_
_entity.id
_entity.type
_entity.pdbx_description
1 polymer ?
#
loop_
_entity_poly.entity_id
_entity_poly.type
_entity_poly.pdbx_seq_one_letter_code
_entity_poly.pdbx_strand_id
1 'polypeptide(L)'
;MEVISHAQVYNNCYIQEELMDISSGPCSSSINGITSSTGKPPAKYSDPSTIEPPASLHELITRLHEVFESDDISVEYVQKLMTSYKSNRKEWKKYAKFDQFRYTRNLVDAGNGKFNLMILCWNEGQGSSIHSHANSHCFLKVIDGKVKEELFEWPDSEGTMKKCAENEYDKDQCAYINDSLGLHRVENVSHINKAVTLHLYSPPFDVCQCFDERTGKAVTSKVTFWSKYGRRTPFGRNPDEAGCCVIENN
;
A
#
# COMPACT_ATOMS: atom_id res chain seq x y z
N MET A 1 -62.65 15.03 -2.41
CA MET A 1 -62.90 13.69 -2.99
C MET A 1 -62.01 13.60 -4.22
N GLU A 2 -61.04 12.72 -4.37
CA GLU A 2 -60.62 11.55 -3.60
C GLU A 2 -59.10 11.39 -3.78
N VAL A 3 -58.51 10.80 -2.75
CA VAL A 3 -57.10 10.42 -2.63
C VAL A 3 -56.95 9.05 -3.30
N ILE A 4 -55.91 8.83 -4.10
CA ILE A 4 -55.45 7.47 -4.41
C ILE A 4 -53.93 7.39 -4.20
N SER A 5 -53.61 6.71 -3.09
CA SER A 5 -52.36 6.06 -2.75
C SER A 5 -51.98 4.97 -3.76
N HIS A 6 -50.70 4.57 -3.81
CA HIS A 6 -50.19 3.17 -3.81
C HIS A 6 -48.65 3.30 -3.84
N ALA A 7 -47.94 3.05 -2.75
CA ALA A 7 -47.54 1.75 -2.19
C ALA A 7 -46.43 1.05 -3.01
N GLN A 8 -45.37 0.74 -2.27
CA GLN A 8 -44.10 0.15 -2.65
C GLN A 8 -44.25 -1.23 -3.29
N VAL A 9 -43.34 -1.55 -4.21
CA VAL A 9 -42.92 -2.94 -4.46
C VAL A 9 -41.41 -3.00 -4.22
N TYR A 10 -41.04 -3.62 -3.11
CA TYR A 10 -39.71 -4.16 -2.86
C TYR A 10 -39.51 -5.35 -3.79
N ASN A 11 -38.43 -5.37 -4.58
CA ASN A 11 -37.92 -6.59 -5.16
C ASN A 11 -36.53 -6.88 -4.59
N ASN A 12 -36.49 -7.97 -3.82
CA ASN A 12 -35.29 -8.73 -3.47
C ASN A 12 -34.53 -9.09 -4.74
N CYS A 13 -33.23 -8.82 -4.76
CA CYS A 13 -32.30 -9.56 -5.59
C CYS A 13 -31.15 -10.02 -4.69
N TYR A 14 -31.22 -11.29 -4.30
CA TYR A 14 -30.08 -12.05 -3.82
C TYR A 14 -29.05 -12.09 -4.96
N ILE A 15 -27.83 -11.65 -4.71
CA ILE A 15 -26.70 -11.92 -5.60
C ILE A 15 -25.68 -12.71 -4.80
N GLN A 16 -25.44 -13.93 -5.30
CA GLN A 16 -24.47 -14.90 -4.84
C GLN A 16 -23.06 -14.31 -4.85
N GLU A 17 -22.30 -14.70 -3.82
CA GLU A 17 -20.85 -14.62 -3.80
C GLU A 17 -20.29 -15.47 -4.95
N GLU A 18 -19.67 -14.82 -5.94
CA GLU A 18 -18.83 -15.49 -6.92
C GLU A 18 -17.41 -14.90 -6.79
N LEU A 19 -16.52 -15.75 -6.27
CA LEU A 19 -15.10 -15.49 -6.11
C LEU A 19 -14.48 -15.26 -7.49
N MET A 20 -13.89 -14.09 -7.70
CA MET A 20 -13.06 -13.84 -8.88
C MET A 20 -11.79 -14.67 -8.79
N ASP A 21 -11.73 -15.70 -9.63
CA ASP A 21 -10.58 -16.54 -9.93
C ASP A 21 -9.53 -15.70 -10.68
N ILE A 22 -8.36 -15.48 -10.07
CA ILE A 22 -7.22 -14.83 -10.73
C ILE A 22 -6.27 -15.94 -11.16
N SER A 23 -6.48 -16.47 -12.37
CA SER A 23 -5.47 -17.29 -13.05
C SER A 23 -5.37 -16.95 -14.54
N SER A 24 -4.45 -16.05 -14.88
CA SER A 24 -3.72 -16.02 -16.15
C SER A 24 -2.58 -14.99 -16.01
N GLY A 25 -1.29 -15.28 -16.05
CA GLY A 25 -0.45 -16.48 -16.17
C GLY A 25 0.99 -15.94 -16.39
N PRO A 26 2.06 -16.52 -15.84
CA PRO A 26 3.42 -16.00 -16.06
C PRO A 26 4.03 -16.50 -17.37
N CYS A 27 4.95 -15.70 -17.92
CA CYS A 27 5.77 -16.02 -19.09
C CYS A 27 6.79 -17.14 -18.75
N SER A 28 6.61 -18.30 -19.41
CA SER A 28 7.46 -19.49 -19.59
C SER A 28 8.55 -19.86 -18.56
N SER A 29 8.51 -21.09 -18.04
CA SER A 29 9.23 -22.28 -18.58
C SER A 29 9.07 -23.50 -17.66
N SER A 30 8.93 -24.68 -18.25
CA SER A 30 8.53 -25.94 -17.60
C SER A 30 9.66 -26.56 -16.76
N ILE A 31 9.36 -26.98 -15.53
CA ILE A 31 10.16 -27.94 -14.77
C ILE A 31 9.22 -28.94 -14.08
N ASN A 32 9.39 -30.23 -14.39
CA ASN A 32 8.69 -31.35 -13.75
C ASN A 32 9.20 -31.57 -12.31
N GLY A 33 8.28 -31.90 -11.41
CA GLY A 33 8.45 -31.84 -9.96
C GLY A 33 9.21 -32.97 -9.28
N ILE A 34 9.30 -32.85 -7.96
CA ILE A 34 9.49 -33.88 -6.93
C ILE A 34 8.77 -33.37 -5.68
N THR A 35 7.77 -34.12 -5.21
CA THR A 35 7.14 -33.90 -3.91
C THR A 35 7.98 -34.58 -2.82
N SER A 36 8.47 -33.79 -1.86
CA SER A 36 8.96 -34.35 -0.59
C SER A 36 8.22 -33.65 0.56
N SER A 37 7.18 -34.31 1.06
CA SER A 37 6.48 -33.93 2.28
C SER A 37 7.38 -34.18 3.49
N THR A 38 8.06 -33.13 3.94
CA THR A 38 8.62 -33.07 5.30
C THR A 38 7.66 -32.23 6.13
N GLY A 39 6.90 -32.90 7.00
CA GLY A 39 5.88 -32.30 7.85
C GLY A 39 6.49 -31.44 8.95
N LYS A 40 6.89 -30.21 8.61
CA LYS A 40 6.98 -29.12 9.59
C LYS A 40 5.53 -28.74 9.93
N PRO A 41 5.13 -28.68 11.22
CA PRO A 41 3.82 -28.15 11.57
C PRO A 41 3.67 -26.75 10.94
N PRO A 42 2.47 -26.41 10.40
CA PRO A 42 2.27 -25.13 9.76
C PRO A 42 2.67 -24.02 10.73
N ALA A 43 3.41 -23.03 10.23
CA ALA A 43 3.82 -21.89 11.04
C ALA A 43 2.54 -21.24 11.61
N LYS A 44 2.59 -20.80 12.87
CA LYS A 44 1.43 -20.25 13.61
C LYS A 44 0.64 -19.19 12.81
N TYR A 45 1.32 -18.45 11.94
CA TYR A 45 0.78 -17.37 11.13
C TYR A 45 0.82 -17.69 9.63
N SER A 46 0.40 -18.89 9.23
CA SER A 46 0.35 -19.30 7.81
C SER A 46 -1.05 -19.50 7.24
N ASP A 47 -2.06 -19.78 8.08
CA ASP A 47 -3.44 -20.07 7.65
C ASP A 47 -4.36 -18.85 7.83
N PRO A 48 -4.80 -18.19 6.74
CA PRO A 48 -5.64 -17.00 6.85
C PRO A 48 -7.03 -17.25 7.44
N SER A 49 -7.51 -18.50 7.47
CA SER A 49 -8.82 -18.83 8.03
C SER A 49 -8.88 -18.67 9.55
N THR A 50 -7.71 -18.62 10.21
CA THR A 50 -7.61 -18.42 11.66
C THR A 50 -7.57 -16.95 12.07
N ILE A 51 -7.72 -16.02 11.11
CA ILE A 51 -7.62 -14.58 11.37
C ILE A 51 -8.93 -14.07 11.96
N GLU A 52 -8.86 -13.67 13.22
CA GLU A 52 -9.88 -12.82 13.83
C GLU A 52 -9.61 -11.35 13.43
N PRO A 53 -10.60 -10.62 12.87
CA PRO A 53 -10.41 -9.22 12.48
C PRO A 53 -9.98 -8.34 13.66
N PRO A 54 -8.86 -7.58 13.54
CA PRO A 54 -8.43 -6.68 14.61
C PRO A 54 -9.50 -5.63 14.91
N ALA A 55 -9.84 -5.47 16.19
CA ALA A 55 -10.87 -4.52 16.64
C ALA A 55 -10.43 -3.05 16.56
N SER A 56 -9.13 -2.80 16.39
CA SER A 56 -8.55 -1.47 16.25
C SER A 56 -7.20 -1.50 15.52
N LEU A 57 -6.71 -0.33 15.07
CA LEU A 57 -5.37 -0.17 14.54
C LEU A 57 -4.29 -0.58 15.57
N HIS A 58 -4.53 -0.37 16.85
CA HIS A 58 -3.59 -0.78 17.90
C HIS A 58 -3.49 -2.31 17.95
N GLU A 59 -4.62 -3.02 17.91
CA GLU A 59 -4.61 -4.48 17.85
C GLU A 59 -3.97 -4.99 16.57
N LEU A 60 -4.24 -4.36 15.41
CA LEU A 60 -3.57 -4.70 14.15
C LEU A 60 -2.04 -4.60 14.30
N ILE A 61 -1.53 -3.50 14.88
CA ILE A 61 -0.10 -3.32 15.12
C ILE A 61 0.44 -4.44 16.02
N THR A 62 -0.23 -4.73 17.14
CA THR A 62 0.17 -5.82 18.05
C THR A 62 0.26 -7.15 17.33
N ARG A 63 -0.75 -7.52 16.53
CA ARG A 63 -0.75 -8.77 15.76
C ARG A 63 0.36 -8.80 14.72
N LEU A 64 0.64 -7.68 14.04
CA LEU A 64 1.75 -7.59 13.10
C LEU A 64 3.10 -7.81 13.82
N HIS A 65 3.30 -7.25 15.01
CA HIS A 65 4.50 -7.55 15.81
C HIS A 65 4.66 -9.06 16.03
N GLU A 66 3.60 -9.76 16.44
CA GLU A 66 3.65 -11.21 16.65
C GLU A 66 3.94 -11.99 15.35
N VAL A 67 3.28 -11.64 14.24
CA VAL A 67 3.48 -12.31 12.95
C VAL A 67 4.93 -12.18 12.49
N PHE A 68 5.48 -10.98 12.61
CA PHE A 68 6.86 -10.69 12.23
C PHE A 68 7.88 -11.08 13.32
N GLU A 69 7.51 -11.77 14.41
CA GLU A 69 8.54 -12.42 15.27
C GLU A 69 9.24 -13.56 14.54
N SER A 70 8.51 -14.26 13.67
CA SER A 70 9.04 -15.28 12.76
C SER A 70 9.85 -14.65 11.62
N ASP A 71 10.83 -15.38 11.07
CA ASP A 71 11.48 -15.04 9.79
C ASP A 71 10.75 -15.65 8.58
N ASP A 72 9.90 -16.64 8.85
CA ASP A 72 9.05 -17.32 7.87
C ASP A 72 7.69 -16.61 7.84
N ILE A 73 7.49 -15.74 6.84
CA ILE A 73 6.33 -14.85 6.72
C ILE A 73 5.42 -15.35 5.59
N SER A 74 4.17 -15.65 5.92
CA SER A 74 3.13 -15.90 4.92
C SER A 74 2.58 -14.58 4.38
N VAL A 75 2.86 -14.27 3.12
CA VAL A 75 2.35 -13.07 2.43
C VAL A 75 0.82 -13.04 2.47
N GLU A 76 0.18 -14.17 2.17
CA GLU A 76 -1.29 -14.27 2.15
C GLU A 76 -1.88 -13.96 3.54
N TYR A 77 -1.28 -14.50 4.60
CA TYR A 77 -1.72 -14.26 5.97
C TYR A 77 -1.64 -12.77 6.32
N VAL A 78 -0.50 -12.11 6.05
CA VAL A 78 -0.32 -10.67 6.34
C VAL A 78 -1.30 -9.82 5.52
N GLN A 79 -1.48 -10.12 4.24
CA GLN A 79 -2.41 -9.37 3.38
C GLN A 79 -3.86 -9.53 3.88
N LYS A 80 -4.28 -10.74 4.29
CA LYS A 80 -5.61 -10.99 4.86
C LYS A 80 -5.78 -10.33 6.23
N LEU A 81 -4.75 -10.33 7.08
CA LEU A 81 -4.76 -9.64 8.38
C LEU A 81 -4.91 -8.13 8.22
N MET A 82 -4.17 -7.53 7.29
CA MET A 82 -4.35 -6.10 6.98
C MET A 82 -5.73 -5.83 6.38
N THR A 83 -6.22 -6.69 5.49
CA THR A 83 -7.56 -6.55 4.89
C THR A 83 -8.67 -6.63 5.93
N SER A 84 -8.56 -7.52 6.91
CA SER A 84 -9.63 -7.77 7.91
C SER A 84 -9.84 -6.60 8.88
N TYR A 85 -8.81 -5.81 9.17
CA TYR A 85 -8.96 -4.55 9.92
C TYR A 85 -9.91 -3.59 9.18
N LYS A 86 -10.99 -3.17 9.85
CA LYS A 86 -11.93 -2.17 9.32
C LYS A 86 -11.47 -0.77 9.67
N SER A 87 -11.16 0.03 8.65
CA SER A 87 -10.60 1.36 8.86
C SER A 87 -11.52 2.29 9.62
N ASN A 88 -11.00 2.80 10.74
CA ASN A 88 -11.65 3.78 11.60
C ASN A 88 -10.81 5.06 11.70
N ARG A 89 -11.30 6.15 11.10
CA ARG A 89 -10.61 7.44 11.06
C ARG A 89 -10.20 7.98 12.42
N LYS A 90 -10.94 7.67 13.50
CA LYS A 90 -10.61 8.14 14.85
C LYS A 90 -9.25 7.59 15.34
N GLU A 91 -8.85 6.42 14.87
CA GLU A 91 -7.64 5.71 15.30
C GLU A 91 -6.38 6.21 14.59
N TRP A 92 -6.49 6.51 13.30
CA TRP A 92 -5.35 6.90 12.47
C TRP A 92 -5.24 8.39 12.15
N LYS A 93 -6.26 9.22 12.43
CA LYS A 93 -6.27 10.66 12.10
C LYS A 93 -5.03 11.42 12.59
N LYS A 94 -4.42 11.02 13.71
CA LYS A 94 -3.22 11.67 14.26
C LYS A 94 -2.00 11.54 13.34
N TYR A 95 -1.95 10.49 12.51
CA TYR A 95 -0.88 10.21 11.56
C TYR A 95 -1.14 10.82 10.18
N ALA A 96 -2.40 11.09 9.84
CA ALA A 96 -2.80 11.58 8.51
C ALA A 96 -2.45 13.07 8.32
N LYS A 97 -1.19 13.36 8.00
CA LYS A 97 -0.67 14.73 7.80
C LYS A 97 -0.37 14.96 6.33
N PHE A 98 -1.29 15.64 5.65
CA PHE A 98 -1.16 15.95 4.22
C PHE A 98 -0.16 17.08 3.95
N ASP A 99 0.32 17.15 2.71
CA ASP A 99 1.05 18.28 2.13
C ASP A 99 0.40 18.68 0.80
N GLN A 100 0.36 19.98 0.50
CA GLN A 100 -0.35 20.50 -0.67
C GLN A 100 0.25 20.03 -2.00
N PHE A 101 1.57 19.83 -2.07
CA PHE A 101 2.27 19.66 -3.35
C PHE A 101 2.73 18.23 -3.61
N ARG A 102 2.82 17.40 -2.57
CA ARG A 102 3.20 15.99 -2.70
C ARG A 102 2.47 15.10 -1.71
N TYR A 103 2.38 13.82 -2.03
CA TYR A 103 1.96 12.85 -1.04
C TYR A 103 3.00 12.78 0.09
N THR A 104 2.55 12.37 1.27
CA THR A 104 3.39 12.35 2.49
C THR A 104 3.50 10.95 3.05
N ARG A 105 4.66 10.63 3.64
CA ARG A 105 4.90 9.35 4.34
C ARG A 105 4.96 9.60 5.85
N ASN A 106 4.06 9.00 6.61
CA ASN A 106 3.88 9.24 8.03
C ASN A 106 4.10 7.95 8.82
N LEU A 107 5.26 7.79 9.45
CA LEU A 107 5.60 6.57 10.20
C LEU A 107 4.62 6.39 11.37
N VAL A 108 3.96 5.23 11.41
CA VAL A 108 3.03 4.82 12.46
C VAL A 108 3.76 3.98 13.50
N ASP A 109 4.51 2.98 13.04
CA ASP A 109 5.24 2.03 13.88
C ASP A 109 6.53 1.59 13.16
N ALA A 110 7.63 1.44 13.90
CA ALA A 110 8.93 1.02 13.35
C ALA A 110 9.15 -0.51 13.44
N GLY A 111 8.10 -1.24 13.83
CA GLY A 111 8.13 -2.67 14.05
C GLY A 111 9.09 -3.08 15.15
N ASN A 112 9.44 -4.35 15.13
CA ASN A 112 10.45 -5.00 15.95
C ASN A 112 11.81 -5.08 15.23
N GLY A 113 12.09 -4.11 14.34
CA GLY A 113 13.23 -4.11 13.44
C GLY A 113 13.03 -4.89 12.14
N LYS A 114 11.91 -5.63 12.01
CA LYS A 114 11.61 -6.45 10.82
C LYS A 114 10.59 -5.85 9.86
N PHE A 115 9.85 -4.82 10.27
CA PHE A 115 8.95 -4.11 9.37
C PHE A 115 8.80 -2.63 9.74
N ASN A 116 8.38 -1.82 8.78
CA ASN A 116 7.89 -0.46 9.02
C ASN A 116 6.41 -0.39 8.65
N LEU A 117 5.59 0.21 9.51
CA LEU A 117 4.20 0.52 9.23
C LEU A 117 4.04 2.04 9.11
N MET A 118 3.48 2.52 8.01
CA MET A 118 3.32 3.96 7.77
C MET A 118 2.04 4.27 7.02
N ILE A 119 1.53 5.49 7.24
CA ILE A 119 0.40 6.03 6.50
C ILE A 119 0.90 6.97 5.41
N LEU A 120 0.44 6.73 4.18
CA LEU A 120 0.61 7.65 3.08
C LEU A 120 -0.67 8.46 2.89
N CYS A 121 -0.52 9.77 2.71
CA CYS A 121 -1.64 10.68 2.49
C CYS A 121 -1.50 11.32 1.12
N TRP A 122 -2.54 11.17 0.31
CA TRP A 122 -2.62 11.60 -1.08
C TRP A 122 -3.71 12.65 -1.20
N ASN A 123 -3.35 13.91 -1.47
CA ASN A 123 -4.33 14.88 -1.92
C ASN A 123 -4.83 14.52 -3.33
N GLU A 124 -5.78 15.32 -3.81
CA GLU A 124 -6.41 15.20 -5.12
C GLU A 124 -5.35 15.21 -6.24
N GLY A 125 -5.40 14.22 -7.14
CA GLY A 125 -4.49 14.08 -8.28
C GLY A 125 -3.04 13.73 -7.94
N GLN A 126 -2.69 13.50 -6.67
CA GLN A 126 -1.30 13.18 -6.29
C GLN A 126 -0.96 11.71 -6.59
N GLY A 127 0.24 11.51 -7.12
CA GLY A 127 0.79 10.19 -7.41
C GLY A 127 2.25 10.04 -7.00
N SER A 128 2.70 8.80 -6.96
CA SER A 128 4.10 8.43 -6.80
C SER A 128 4.80 8.36 -8.16
N SER A 129 6.14 8.31 -8.14
CA SER A 129 6.90 7.85 -9.30
C SER A 129 6.70 6.35 -9.50
N ILE A 130 7.08 5.83 -10.67
CA ILE A 130 7.34 4.39 -10.81
C ILE A 130 8.50 4.04 -9.88
N HIS A 131 8.38 3.03 -9.03
CA HIS A 131 9.41 2.70 -8.05
C HIS A 131 9.50 1.23 -7.69
N SER A 132 10.68 0.84 -7.18
CA SER A 132 10.98 -0.46 -6.59
C SER A 132 10.83 -0.45 -5.06
N HIS A 133 10.96 -1.64 -4.47
CA HIS A 133 10.78 -1.92 -3.04
C HIS A 133 12.03 -2.43 -2.33
N ALA A 134 13.20 -2.34 -2.98
CA ALA A 134 14.50 -2.69 -2.39
C ALA A 134 14.56 -4.12 -1.80
N ASN A 135 14.00 -5.08 -2.53
CA ASN A 135 13.82 -6.48 -2.13
C ASN A 135 12.95 -6.69 -0.87
N SER A 136 12.13 -5.72 -0.50
CA SER A 136 11.16 -5.84 0.57
C SER A 136 9.77 -6.22 0.07
N HIS A 137 9.02 -6.91 0.92
CA HIS A 137 7.57 -7.05 0.82
C HIS A 137 6.91 -5.69 1.02
N CYS A 138 5.94 -5.33 0.17
CA CYS A 138 5.10 -4.16 0.32
C CYS A 138 3.63 -4.58 0.34
N PHE A 139 2.95 -4.27 1.45
CA PHE A 139 1.51 -4.37 1.56
C PHE A 139 0.93 -2.96 1.58
N LEU A 140 -0.11 -2.72 0.78
CA LEU A 140 -0.80 -1.43 0.70
C LEU A 140 -2.29 -1.65 0.96
N LYS A 141 -2.79 -1.17 2.09
CA LYS A 141 -4.22 -1.14 2.39
C LYS A 141 -4.78 0.27 2.21
N VAL A 142 -5.87 0.43 1.46
CA VAL A 142 -6.60 1.69 1.41
C VAL A 142 -7.41 1.85 2.69
N ILE A 143 -7.16 2.90 3.47
CA ILE A 143 -7.87 3.17 4.73
C ILE A 143 -8.84 4.34 4.62
N ASP A 144 -8.73 5.17 3.58
CA ASP A 144 -9.73 6.18 3.21
C ASP A 144 -9.64 6.49 1.71
N GLY A 145 -10.77 6.78 1.08
CA GLY A 145 -10.84 7.06 -0.36
C GLY A 145 -10.61 5.83 -1.27
N LYS A 146 -9.97 6.07 -2.41
CA LYS A 146 -9.64 5.10 -3.47
C LYS A 146 -8.28 5.46 -4.06
N VAL A 147 -7.52 4.46 -4.50
CA VAL A 147 -6.28 4.67 -5.28
C VAL A 147 -6.25 3.79 -6.52
N LYS A 148 -5.52 4.23 -7.53
CA LYS A 148 -5.15 3.44 -8.71
C LYS A 148 -3.71 2.97 -8.56
N GLU A 149 -3.43 1.72 -8.90
CA GLU A 149 -2.11 1.14 -9.04
C GLU A 149 -1.85 0.78 -10.50
N GLU A 150 -0.72 1.20 -11.03
CA GLU A 150 -0.21 0.78 -12.34
C GLU A 150 1.06 -0.06 -12.13
N LEU A 151 1.08 -1.26 -12.70
CA LEU A 151 2.21 -2.18 -12.63
C LEU A 151 3.07 -2.07 -13.90
N PHE A 152 4.38 -2.11 -13.72
CA PHE A 152 5.37 -1.98 -14.79
C PHE A 152 6.39 -3.12 -14.73
N GLU A 153 6.84 -3.55 -15.90
CA GLU A 153 8.00 -4.43 -16.03
C GLU A 153 9.29 -3.69 -15.69
N TRP A 154 10.32 -4.42 -15.28
CA TRP A 154 11.68 -3.87 -15.14
C TRP A 154 12.20 -3.45 -16.53
N PRO A 155 12.96 -2.34 -16.63
CA PRO A 155 13.47 -1.89 -17.91
C PRO A 155 14.60 -2.81 -18.42
N ASP A 156 14.43 -3.40 -19.60
CA ASP A 156 15.46 -4.23 -20.26
C ASP A 156 16.53 -3.40 -20.99
N SER A 157 16.17 -2.18 -21.41
CA SER A 157 17.05 -1.22 -22.09
C SER A 157 16.56 0.21 -21.85
N GLU A 158 17.33 1.22 -22.29
CA GLU A 158 16.81 2.59 -22.33
C GLU A 158 15.57 2.67 -23.24
N GLY A 159 14.50 3.30 -22.77
CA GLY A 159 13.25 3.44 -23.50
C GLY A 159 12.03 3.58 -22.61
N THR A 160 10.86 3.73 -23.22
CA THR A 160 9.60 3.85 -22.49
C THR A 160 9.31 2.57 -21.71
N MET A 161 9.00 2.71 -20.42
CA MET A 161 8.63 1.60 -19.56
C MET A 161 7.31 0.97 -19.99
N LYS A 162 7.22 -0.36 -19.87
CA LYS A 162 6.04 -1.13 -20.26
C LYS A 162 5.10 -1.33 -19.08
N LYS A 163 3.92 -0.70 -19.14
CA LYS A 163 2.81 -0.97 -18.21
C LYS A 163 2.23 -2.36 -18.53
N CYS A 164 2.14 -3.23 -17.53
CA CYS A 164 1.63 -4.59 -17.66
C CYS A 164 0.21 -4.77 -17.09
N ALA A 165 -0.17 -3.99 -16.07
CA ALA A 165 -1.51 -4.04 -15.49
C ALA A 165 -1.89 -2.71 -14.82
N GLU A 166 -3.19 -2.57 -14.54
CA GLU A 166 -3.77 -1.45 -13.82
C GLU A 166 -4.89 -1.96 -12.93
N ASN A 167 -4.89 -1.56 -11.66
CA ASN A 167 -5.86 -1.96 -10.65
C ASN A 167 -6.41 -0.72 -9.93
N GLU A 168 -7.65 -0.79 -9.48
CA GLU A 168 -8.20 0.18 -8.53
C GLU A 168 -8.46 -0.51 -7.19
N TYR A 169 -8.16 0.20 -6.11
CA TYR A 169 -8.41 -0.27 -4.75
C TYR A 169 -9.30 0.73 -4.01
N ASP A 170 -10.46 0.23 -3.58
CA ASP A 170 -11.40 0.89 -2.70
C ASP A 170 -11.00 0.75 -1.23
N LYS A 171 -11.63 1.57 -0.38
CA LYS A 171 -11.47 1.51 1.07
C LYS A 171 -11.57 0.07 1.60
N ASP A 172 -10.65 -0.26 2.49
CA ASP A 172 -10.44 -1.54 3.16
C ASP A 172 -9.87 -2.68 2.30
N GLN A 173 -9.67 -2.49 1.00
CA GLN A 173 -8.92 -3.44 0.16
C GLN A 173 -7.40 -3.32 0.40
N CYS A 174 -6.68 -4.43 0.19
CA CYS A 174 -5.24 -4.51 0.35
C CYS A 174 -4.57 -5.13 -0.88
N ALA A 175 -3.58 -4.44 -1.42
CA ALA A 175 -2.67 -4.91 -2.47
C ALA A 175 -1.37 -5.46 -1.86
N TYR A 176 -0.64 -6.24 -2.66
CA TYR A 176 0.69 -6.74 -2.33
C TYR A 176 1.60 -6.64 -3.55
N ILE A 177 2.85 -6.23 -3.34
CA ILE A 177 3.89 -6.22 -4.35
C ILE A 177 5.27 -6.48 -3.72
N ASN A 178 6.18 -7.05 -4.50
CA ASN A 178 7.62 -7.05 -4.25
C ASN A 178 8.37 -6.92 -5.59
N ASP A 179 9.70 -6.79 -5.54
CA ASP A 179 10.52 -6.57 -6.74
C ASP A 179 10.47 -7.73 -7.76
N SER A 180 10.09 -8.95 -7.33
CA SER A 180 9.90 -10.10 -8.25
C SER A 180 8.61 -10.01 -9.07
N LEU A 181 7.62 -9.25 -8.60
CA LEU A 181 6.35 -9.02 -9.31
C LEU A 181 6.43 -7.81 -10.25
N GLY A 182 7.38 -6.91 -10.03
CA GLY A 182 7.64 -5.76 -10.89
C GLY A 182 7.75 -4.46 -10.12
N LEU A 183 7.54 -3.37 -10.84
CA LEU A 183 7.56 -1.99 -10.35
C LEU A 183 6.13 -1.45 -10.33
N HIS A 184 5.88 -0.40 -9.55
CA HIS A 184 4.56 0.22 -9.58
C HIS A 184 4.53 1.73 -9.41
N ARG A 185 3.42 2.32 -9.83
CA ARG A 185 3.00 3.69 -9.53
C ARG A 185 1.63 3.62 -8.87
N VAL A 186 1.51 4.28 -7.72
CA VAL A 186 0.24 4.46 -7.00
C VAL A 186 -0.20 5.91 -7.04
N GLU A 187 -1.47 6.14 -7.35
CA GLU A 187 -2.05 7.47 -7.56
C GLU A 187 -3.43 7.61 -6.92
N ASN A 188 -3.71 8.78 -6.37
CA ASN A 188 -5.08 9.23 -6.14
C ASN A 188 -5.55 9.98 -7.40
N VAL A 189 -6.27 9.28 -8.27
CA VAL A 189 -6.81 9.84 -9.51
C VAL A 189 -8.02 10.77 -9.29
N SER A 190 -8.54 10.86 -8.06
CA SER A 190 -9.66 11.75 -7.77
C SER A 190 -9.23 13.21 -7.76
N HIS A 191 -10.05 14.08 -8.37
CA HIS A 191 -9.88 15.53 -8.34
C HIS A 191 -10.66 16.22 -7.23
N ILE A 192 -11.43 15.47 -6.43
CA ILE A 192 -12.33 16.02 -5.40
C ILE A 192 -12.17 15.36 -4.04
N ASN A 193 -11.70 14.10 -4.01
CA ASN A 193 -11.54 13.33 -2.79
C ASN A 193 -10.07 13.04 -2.54
N LYS A 194 -9.70 13.05 -1.26
CA LYS A 194 -8.38 12.59 -0.80
C LYS A 194 -8.37 11.08 -0.64
N ALA A 195 -7.17 10.51 -0.64
CA ALA A 195 -6.96 9.12 -0.29
C ALA A 195 -5.95 8.98 0.85
N VAL A 196 -6.09 7.91 1.63
CA VAL A 196 -5.15 7.54 2.68
C VAL A 196 -4.90 6.04 2.60
N THR A 197 -3.63 5.65 2.57
CA THR A 197 -3.21 4.25 2.51
C THR A 197 -2.32 3.89 3.69
N LEU A 198 -2.43 2.68 4.19
CA LEU A 198 -1.58 2.08 5.21
C LEU A 198 -0.61 1.12 4.53
N HIS A 199 0.68 1.40 4.63
CA HIS A 199 1.75 0.61 4.02
C HIS A 199 2.54 -0.14 5.07
N LEU A 200 2.80 -1.41 4.82
CA LEU A 200 3.74 -2.23 5.57
C LEU A 200 4.88 -2.66 4.66
N TYR A 201 6.12 -2.40 5.09
CA TYR A 201 7.33 -2.83 4.38
C TYR A 201 8.16 -3.77 5.25
N SER A 202 8.58 -4.92 4.72
CA SER A 202 9.43 -5.88 5.43
C SER A 202 10.44 -6.56 4.49
N PRO A 203 11.76 -6.51 4.78
CA PRO A 203 12.39 -5.73 5.84
C PRO A 203 12.20 -4.21 5.64
N PRO A 204 12.45 -3.38 6.65
CA PRO A 204 12.49 -1.94 6.49
C PRO A 204 13.62 -1.53 5.55
N PHE A 205 13.40 -0.50 4.73
CA PHE A 205 14.44 0.11 3.88
C PHE A 205 14.37 1.64 3.95
N ASP A 206 15.48 2.29 3.64
CA ASP A 206 15.64 3.75 3.63
C ASP A 206 15.96 4.33 2.24
N VAL A 207 16.19 3.47 1.24
CA VAL A 207 16.42 3.83 -0.15
C VAL A 207 15.63 2.94 -1.09
N CYS A 208 15.12 3.50 -2.18
CA CYS A 208 14.53 2.77 -3.30
C CYS A 208 14.96 3.38 -4.63
N GLN A 209 14.64 2.70 -5.74
CA GLN A 209 14.84 3.28 -7.07
C GLN A 209 13.52 3.86 -7.57
N CYS A 210 13.58 5.09 -8.08
CA CYS A 210 12.51 5.74 -8.83
C CYS A 210 12.88 5.74 -10.31
N PHE A 211 11.93 5.44 -11.19
CA PHE A 211 12.17 5.30 -12.61
C PHE A 211 11.44 6.39 -13.40
N ASP A 212 12.14 6.94 -14.39
CA ASP A 212 11.52 7.78 -15.41
C ASP A 212 10.79 6.91 -16.43
N GLU A 213 9.49 7.14 -16.59
CA GLU A 213 8.62 6.32 -17.45
C GLU A 213 9.03 6.36 -18.93
N ARG A 214 9.62 7.45 -19.41
CA ARG A 214 9.94 7.63 -20.84
C ARG A 214 11.27 7.01 -21.23
N THR A 215 12.18 6.86 -20.27
CA THR A 215 13.56 6.46 -20.52
C THR A 215 13.98 5.20 -19.79
N GLY A 216 13.23 4.77 -18.78
CA GLY A 216 13.58 3.65 -17.91
C GLY A 216 14.75 3.96 -16.96
N LYS A 217 15.25 5.20 -16.95
CA LYS A 217 16.39 5.59 -16.12
C LYS A 217 15.99 5.60 -14.65
N ALA A 218 16.78 4.91 -13.84
CA ALA A 218 16.60 4.82 -12.40
C ALA A 218 17.39 5.91 -11.68
N VAL A 219 16.78 6.51 -10.66
CA VAL A 219 17.42 7.39 -9.68
C VAL A 219 17.21 6.82 -8.29
N THR A 220 18.28 6.69 -7.52
CA THR A 220 18.18 6.30 -6.11
C THR A 220 17.54 7.43 -5.31
N SER A 221 16.46 7.11 -4.61
CA SER A 221 15.70 8.05 -3.78
C SER A 221 15.74 7.62 -2.32
N LYS A 222 16.03 8.56 -1.42
CA LYS A 222 15.99 8.32 0.02
C LYS A 222 14.57 8.46 0.53
N VAL A 223 14.09 7.43 1.23
CA VAL A 223 12.80 7.47 1.92
C VAL A 223 12.90 8.46 3.08
N THR A 224 12.07 9.50 3.03
CA THR A 224 11.95 10.48 4.11
C THR A 224 10.56 10.41 4.74
N PHE A 225 10.50 10.67 6.04
CA PHE A 225 9.24 10.71 6.78
C PHE A 225 8.80 12.15 6.98
N TRP A 226 7.60 12.48 6.52
CA TRP A 226 6.91 13.73 6.82
C TRP A 226 6.55 13.81 8.31
N SER A 227 6.13 12.71 8.91
CA SER A 227 5.94 12.66 10.36
C SER A 227 6.32 11.30 10.91
N LYS A 228 6.62 11.25 12.20
CA LYS A 228 6.83 10.02 12.95
C LYS A 228 5.95 10.02 14.19
N TYR A 229 5.20 8.94 14.41
CA TYR A 229 4.36 8.73 15.58
C TYR A 229 3.36 9.87 15.83
N GLY A 230 2.89 10.50 14.74
CA GLY A 230 1.95 11.62 14.78
C GLY A 230 2.59 12.98 15.06
N ARG A 231 3.92 13.09 15.10
CA ARG A 231 4.66 14.36 15.25
C ARG A 231 5.44 14.70 13.97
N ARG A 232 5.35 15.95 13.52
CA ARG A 232 6.04 16.42 12.31
C ARG A 232 7.55 16.31 12.51
N THR A 233 8.26 15.77 11.53
CA THR A 233 9.73 15.77 11.54
C THR A 233 10.27 17.17 11.19
N PRO A 234 11.44 17.59 11.69
CA PRO A 234 11.97 18.95 11.49
C PRO A 234 12.27 19.33 10.03
N PHE A 235 12.21 18.38 9.10
CA PHE A 235 12.54 18.62 7.70
C PHE A 235 11.32 19.15 6.94
N GLY A 236 11.26 20.48 6.81
CA GLY A 236 10.20 21.21 6.09
C GLY A 236 10.29 22.74 6.11
N ARG A 237 11.01 23.33 7.05
CA ARG A 237 11.55 24.71 7.07
C ARG A 237 12.37 24.83 8.35
N ASN A 238 13.66 25.13 8.24
CA ASN A 238 14.45 25.55 9.39
C ASN A 238 14.09 27.04 9.63
N PRO A 239 13.52 27.44 10.79
CA PRO A 239 13.24 28.86 11.07
C PRO A 239 14.51 29.73 11.08
N ASP A 240 15.67 29.08 11.26
CA ASP A 240 16.97 29.73 11.37
C ASP A 240 17.75 29.81 10.03
N GLU A 241 17.15 29.38 8.91
CA GLU A 241 17.72 29.51 7.55
C GLU A 241 16.95 30.53 6.68
N ALA A 242 16.25 31.48 7.30
CA ALA A 242 15.77 32.68 6.63
C ALA A 242 16.93 33.67 6.46
N GLY A 243 17.93 33.31 5.63
CA GLY A 243 19.09 34.17 5.45
C GLY A 243 20.21 33.57 4.61
N CYS A 244 19.94 33.17 3.37
CA CYS A 244 20.96 33.33 2.31
C CYS A 244 20.38 33.19 0.91
N CYS A 245 20.60 34.24 0.11
CA CYS A 245 20.63 34.30 -1.35
C CYS A 245 19.31 34.08 -2.10
N VAL A 246 18.59 35.21 -2.23
CA VAL A 246 18.00 35.59 -3.51
C VAL A 246 19.12 35.61 -4.56
N ILE A 247 18.98 34.83 -5.63
CA ILE A 247 19.60 35.17 -6.92
C ILE A 247 18.42 35.39 -7.87
N GLU A 248 18.07 36.66 -8.04
CA GLU A 248 17.33 37.13 -9.20
C GLU A 248 18.22 36.90 -10.42
N ASN A 249 17.72 36.17 -11.40
CA ASN A 249 18.25 36.24 -12.74
C ASN A 249 17.25 37.01 -13.60
N ASN A 250 17.74 38.14 -14.11
CA ASN A 250 17.19 38.96 -15.19
C ASN A 250 16.64 38.13 -16.35
#